data_AF-A3DP21-F1
#
_entry.id   AF-A3DP21-F1
#
_cell.length_a   1.000
_cell.length_b   1.000
_cell.length_c   1.000
_cell.angle_alpha   90.00
_cell.angle_beta   90.00
_cell.angle_gamma   90.00
#
_symmetry.space_group_name_H-M   'P 1'
#
loop_
_entity.id
_entity.type
_entity.pdbx_description
1 polymer ?
#
loop_
_entity_poly.entity_id
_entity_poly.type
_entity_poly.pdbx_seq_one_letter_code
_entity_poly.pdbx_strand_id
1 'polypeptide(L)'
;METSNRLHQMLKKRLLEVLKILQDKSREQPMFNQLVKKLKNEYEELSKVSPTPIISKYQVDLFMHIIKYLEELVKLVNIEEISAEEIHAVIRDLDRSIKDYIYVMKKDILRSKIMFYSPIYLAFIIYLINLIIASNTQSQLIINTIITLIGGVALVLSMIRLDYAYIAILASAITGLFSLSYFINKLTSQNLYIAMIYILIIISATTYFQLLKTTRSKTYQDKIQTIISNIMDLTKKLSENRSEKITEKTSELMNKLLGKYREIYGVEGETLLKYKLNVLIMHGYSKEEAIKRLYKELEEK
;
A
#
# COMPACT_ATOMS: atom_id res chain seq x y z
N MET A 1 6.01 -15.31 13.87
CA MET A 1 4.59 -14.92 14.09
C MET A 1 4.35 -13.68 13.25
N GLU A 2 3.73 -13.87 12.08
CA GLU A 2 3.58 -12.84 11.06
C GLU A 2 2.66 -11.73 11.56
N THR A 3 3.23 -10.59 11.93
CA THR A 3 2.49 -9.31 11.92
C THR A 3 2.21 -8.96 10.47
N SER A 4 1.23 -9.66 9.90
CA SER A 4 0.78 -9.40 8.54
C SER A 4 0.18 -8.00 8.48
N ASN A 5 0.73 -7.16 7.61
CA ASN A 5 0.20 -5.85 7.30
C ASN A 5 -1.28 -5.98 6.88
N ARG A 6 -2.18 -5.51 7.75
CA ARG A 6 -3.64 -5.65 7.58
C ARG A 6 -4.15 -5.01 6.29
N LEU A 7 -3.52 -3.91 5.86
CA LEU A 7 -3.86 -3.20 4.62
C LEU A 7 -3.63 -4.09 3.39
N HIS A 8 -2.49 -4.79 3.35
CA HIS A 8 -2.18 -5.75 2.29
C HIS A 8 -3.14 -6.95 2.28
N GLN A 9 -3.47 -7.51 3.46
CA GLN A 9 -4.45 -8.61 3.55
C GLN A 9 -5.85 -8.21 3.09
N MET A 10 -6.30 -7.02 3.49
CA MET A 10 -7.62 -6.53 3.09
C MET A 10 -7.70 -6.24 1.61
N LEU A 11 -6.64 -5.68 1.01
CA LEU A 11 -6.56 -5.50 -0.44
C LEU A 11 -6.65 -6.84 -1.18
N LYS A 12 -5.89 -7.86 -0.74
CA LYS A 12 -5.97 -9.21 -1.32
C LYS A 12 -7.37 -9.79 -1.20
N LYS A 13 -8.02 -9.64 -0.05
CA LYS A 13 -9.38 -10.13 0.18
C LYS A 13 -10.36 -9.45 -0.78
N ARG A 14 -10.33 -8.12 -0.89
CA ARG A 14 -11.24 -7.36 -1.75
C ARG A 14 -11.02 -7.68 -3.23
N LEU A 15 -9.76 -7.75 -3.68
CA LEU A 15 -9.42 -8.17 -5.05
C LEU A 15 -9.99 -9.55 -5.37
N LEU A 16 -9.90 -10.50 -4.44
CA LEU A 16 -10.41 -11.86 -4.62
C LEU A 16 -11.95 -11.89 -4.67
N GLU A 17 -12.63 -11.06 -3.88
CA GLU A 17 -14.10 -10.89 -3.96
C GLU A 17 -14.53 -10.35 -5.33
N VAL A 18 -13.89 -9.27 -5.81
CA VAL A 18 -14.21 -8.68 -7.12
C VAL A 18 -13.87 -9.64 -8.26
N LEU A 19 -12.77 -10.38 -8.16
CA LEU A 19 -12.37 -11.38 -9.15
C LEU A 19 -13.41 -12.51 -9.27
N LYS A 20 -14.04 -12.92 -8.16
CA LYS A 20 -15.16 -13.89 -8.20
C LYS A 20 -16.38 -13.33 -8.93
N ILE A 21 -16.78 -12.09 -8.62
CA ILE A 21 -17.90 -11.41 -9.30
C ILE A 21 -17.66 -11.37 -10.81
N LEU A 22 -16.45 -11.00 -11.23
CA LEU A 22 -16.05 -10.95 -12.64
C LEU A 22 -16.00 -12.34 -13.29
N GLN A 23 -15.57 -13.37 -12.55
CA GLN A 23 -15.57 -14.75 -13.05
C GLN A 23 -16.98 -15.24 -13.31
N ASP A 24 -17.91 -14.99 -12.40
CA ASP A 24 -19.31 -15.37 -12.58
C ASP A 24 -19.92 -14.63 -13.77
N LYS A 25 -19.65 -13.33 -13.92
CA LYS A 25 -20.10 -12.56 -15.08
C LYS A 25 -19.44 -12.99 -16.39
N SER A 26 -18.18 -13.44 -16.36
CA SER A 26 -17.47 -13.91 -17.55
C SER A 26 -18.04 -15.19 -18.15
N ARG A 27 -18.74 -16.00 -17.33
CA ARG A 27 -19.49 -17.17 -17.79
C ARG A 27 -20.72 -16.77 -18.60
N GLU A 28 -21.33 -15.62 -18.28
CA GLU A 28 -22.47 -15.05 -18.99
C GLU A 28 -22.03 -14.22 -20.22
N GLN A 29 -20.95 -13.45 -20.08
CA GLN A 29 -20.44 -12.53 -21.09
C GLN A 29 -18.93 -12.74 -21.31
N PRO A 30 -18.52 -13.41 -22.41
CA PRO A 30 -17.12 -13.78 -22.66
C PRO A 30 -16.12 -12.62 -22.72
N MET A 31 -16.60 -11.39 -22.94
CA MET A 31 -15.74 -10.19 -23.00
C MET A 31 -14.97 -9.96 -21.69
N PHE A 32 -15.48 -10.46 -20.55
CA PHE A 32 -14.79 -10.35 -19.26
C PHE A 32 -13.64 -11.33 -19.06
N ASN A 33 -13.46 -12.34 -19.92
CA ASN A 33 -12.41 -13.35 -19.74
C ASN A 33 -10.99 -12.75 -19.75
N GLN A 34 -10.74 -11.78 -20.62
CA GLN A 34 -9.45 -11.08 -20.66
C GLN A 34 -9.22 -10.25 -19.38
N LEU A 35 -10.29 -9.72 -18.80
CA LEU A 35 -10.26 -8.89 -17.60
C LEU A 35 -9.98 -9.74 -16.36
N VAL A 36 -10.66 -10.88 -16.23
CA VAL A 36 -10.40 -11.89 -15.20
C VAL A 36 -8.93 -12.33 -15.25
N LYS A 37 -8.39 -12.61 -16.44
CA LYS A 37 -6.99 -13.04 -16.59
C LYS A 37 -6.00 -11.97 -16.11
N LYS A 38 -6.21 -10.70 -16.48
CA LYS A 38 -5.36 -9.58 -16.03
C LYS A 38 -5.40 -9.40 -14.52
N LEU A 39 -6.59 -9.33 -13.93
CA LEU A 39 -6.77 -9.17 -12.48
C LEU A 39 -6.22 -10.36 -11.69
N LYS A 40 -6.29 -11.58 -12.23
CA LYS A 40 -5.69 -12.76 -11.63
C LYS A 40 -4.16 -12.65 -11.57
N ASN A 41 -3.52 -12.21 -12.65
CA ASN A 41 -2.08 -11.99 -12.68
C ASN A 41 -1.65 -10.94 -11.64
N GLU A 42 -2.38 -9.83 -11.55
CA GLU A 42 -2.09 -8.78 -10.56
C GLU A 42 -2.28 -9.27 -9.11
N TYR A 43 -3.31 -10.10 -8.86
CA TYR A 43 -3.49 -10.76 -7.56
C TYR A 43 -2.33 -11.72 -7.22
N GLU A 44 -1.85 -12.49 -8.19
CA GLU A 44 -0.72 -13.40 -8.01
C GLU A 44 0.58 -12.65 -7.72
N GLU A 45 0.84 -11.56 -8.46
CA GLU A 45 2.00 -10.69 -8.19
C GLU A 45 1.92 -10.03 -6.82
N LEU A 46 0.77 -9.47 -6.46
CA LEU A 46 0.53 -8.93 -5.12
C LEU A 46 0.77 -10.00 -4.05
N SER A 47 0.40 -11.25 -4.32
CA SER A 47 0.54 -12.35 -3.37
C SER A 47 1.98 -12.76 -3.09
N LYS A 48 2.91 -12.48 -4.00
CA LYS A 48 4.35 -12.76 -3.85
C LYS A 48 5.08 -11.68 -3.03
N VAL A 49 4.46 -10.51 -2.83
CA VAL A 49 5.10 -9.39 -2.13
C VAL A 49 4.93 -9.57 -0.62
N SER A 50 6.02 -9.49 0.13
CA SER A 50 5.96 -9.57 1.58
C SER A 50 5.42 -8.26 2.18
N PRO A 51 4.65 -8.33 3.28
CA PRO A 51 4.07 -7.14 3.90
C PRO A 51 5.16 -6.20 4.46
N THR A 52 5.00 -4.88 4.25
CA THR A 52 5.85 -3.88 4.92
C THR A 52 5.48 -3.75 6.39
N PRO A 53 6.46 -3.66 7.31
CA PRO A 53 6.19 -3.51 8.74
C PRO A 53 5.70 -2.11 9.11
N ILE A 54 6.10 -1.09 8.35
CA ILE A 54 5.63 0.30 8.51
C ILE A 54 4.77 0.63 7.29
N ILE A 55 3.55 1.09 7.53
CA ILE A 55 2.64 1.53 6.48
C ILE A 55 2.93 3.01 6.21
N SER A 56 3.30 3.33 4.97
CA SER A 56 3.52 4.71 4.55
C SER A 56 2.20 5.38 4.12
N LYS A 57 2.12 6.71 4.25
CA LYS A 57 0.95 7.47 3.75
C LYS A 57 0.67 7.16 2.27
N TYR A 58 1.71 7.08 1.47
CA TYR A 58 1.59 6.80 0.04
C TYR A 58 0.97 5.41 -0.24
N GLN A 59 1.27 4.40 0.59
CA GLN A 59 0.58 3.10 0.50
C GLN A 59 -0.92 3.20 0.81
N VAL A 60 -1.31 4.05 1.76
CA VAL A 60 -2.71 4.29 2.10
C VAL A 60 -3.43 5.01 0.95
N ASP A 61 -2.79 6.01 0.35
CA ASP A 61 -3.34 6.76 -0.79
C ASP A 61 -3.57 5.82 -1.99
N LEU A 62 -2.57 4.99 -2.33
CA LEU A 62 -2.70 3.99 -3.39
C LEU A 62 -3.77 2.94 -3.08
N PHE A 63 -3.86 2.49 -1.83
CA PHE A 63 -4.94 1.59 -1.41
C PHE A 63 -6.32 2.22 -1.62
N MET A 64 -6.50 3.48 -1.23
CA MET A 64 -7.76 4.20 -1.46
C MET A 64 -8.11 4.27 -2.95
N HIS A 65 -7.15 4.56 -3.82
CA HIS A 65 -7.36 4.53 -5.27
C HIS A 65 -7.78 3.15 -5.78
N ILE A 66 -7.09 2.10 -5.35
CA ILE A 66 -7.41 0.73 -5.75
C ILE A 66 -8.83 0.35 -5.31
N ILE A 67 -9.20 0.62 -4.05
CA ILE A 67 -10.56 0.34 -3.56
C ILE A 67 -11.59 1.11 -4.36
N LYS A 68 -11.34 2.40 -4.67
CA LYS A 68 -12.24 3.20 -5.52
C LYS A 68 -12.49 2.54 -6.87
N TYR A 69 -11.43 2.14 -7.58
CA TYR A 69 -11.56 1.51 -8.89
C TYR A 69 -12.22 0.13 -8.81
N LEU A 70 -12.00 -0.62 -7.72
CA LEU A 70 -12.68 -1.88 -7.48
C LEU A 70 -14.19 -1.70 -7.28
N GLU A 71 -14.62 -0.69 -6.51
CA GLU A 71 -16.05 -0.38 -6.35
C GLU A 71 -16.69 0.12 -7.64
N GLU A 72 -15.98 0.95 -8.42
CA GLU A 72 -16.43 1.40 -9.75
C GLU A 72 -16.58 0.21 -10.70
N LEU A 73 -15.64 -0.74 -10.68
CA LEU A 73 -15.70 -1.95 -11.51
C LEU A 73 -16.88 -2.84 -11.14
N VAL A 74 -17.13 -3.08 -9.85
CA VAL A 74 -18.29 -3.86 -9.39
C VAL A 74 -19.60 -3.24 -9.87
N LYS A 75 -19.72 -1.91 -9.86
CA LYS A 75 -20.90 -1.22 -10.38
C LYS A 75 -21.08 -1.43 -11.87
N LEU A 76 -20.03 -1.20 -12.66
CA LEU A 76 -20.09 -1.34 -14.10
C LEU A 76 -20.51 -2.76 -14.51
N VAL A 77 -20.06 -3.78 -13.79
CA VAL A 77 -20.41 -5.19 -14.03
C VAL A 77 -21.89 -5.51 -13.76
N ASN A 78 -22.56 -4.74 -12.91
CA ASN A 78 -23.95 -4.94 -12.53
C ASN A 78 -24.96 -4.17 -13.40
N ILE A 79 -24.50 -3.33 -14.33
CA ILE A 79 -25.36 -2.58 -15.27
C ILE A 79 -25.66 -3.46 -16.50
N GLU A 80 -26.90 -3.44 -17.01
CA GLU A 80 -27.31 -4.28 -18.16
C GLU A 80 -26.73 -3.80 -19.52
N GLU A 81 -26.57 -2.48 -19.70
CA GLU A 81 -25.93 -1.88 -20.88
C GLU A 81 -24.56 -1.31 -20.50
N ILE A 82 -23.49 -2.09 -20.69
CA ILE A 82 -22.14 -1.68 -20.30
C ILE A 82 -21.34 -1.24 -21.52
N SER A 83 -20.77 -0.04 -21.49
CA SER A 83 -19.78 0.36 -22.49
C SER A 83 -18.45 -0.36 -22.19
N ALA A 84 -17.94 -1.11 -23.17
CA ALA A 84 -16.66 -1.82 -23.03
C ALA A 84 -15.50 -0.85 -22.72
N GLU A 85 -15.60 0.39 -23.20
CA GLU A 85 -14.61 1.45 -23.01
C GLU A 85 -14.50 1.93 -21.56
N GLU A 86 -15.62 2.12 -20.85
CA GLU A 86 -15.61 2.50 -19.43
C GLU A 86 -14.98 1.40 -18.57
N ILE A 87 -15.31 0.14 -18.85
CA ILE A 87 -14.68 -1.00 -18.17
C ILE A 87 -13.16 -1.00 -18.44
N HIS A 88 -12.75 -0.81 -19.69
CA HIS A 88 -11.33 -0.80 -20.04
C HIS A 88 -10.57 0.36 -19.38
N ALA A 89 -11.17 1.53 -19.25
CA ALA A 89 -10.58 2.68 -18.58
C ALA A 89 -10.37 2.41 -17.08
N VAL A 90 -11.42 1.96 -16.37
CA VAL A 90 -11.33 1.64 -14.94
C VAL A 90 -10.30 0.55 -14.68
N ILE A 91 -10.22 -0.47 -15.54
CA ILE A 91 -9.26 -1.56 -15.40
C ILE A 91 -7.82 -1.12 -15.66
N ARG A 92 -7.59 -0.25 -16.64
CA ARG A 92 -6.25 0.31 -16.89
C ARG A 92 -5.76 1.11 -15.68
N ASP A 93 -6.64 1.90 -15.08
CA ASP A 93 -6.29 2.73 -13.92
C ASP A 93 -6.10 1.87 -12.65
N LEU A 94 -6.91 0.82 -12.50
CA LEU A 94 -6.75 -0.20 -11.46
C LEU A 94 -5.42 -0.95 -11.59
N ASP A 95 -5.09 -1.44 -12.79
CA ASP A 95 -3.85 -2.14 -13.11
C ASP A 95 -2.63 -1.28 -12.77
N ARG A 96 -2.64 -0.02 -13.22
CA ARG A 96 -1.59 0.95 -12.88
C ARG A 96 -1.46 1.15 -11.37
N SER A 97 -2.58 1.34 -10.68
CA SER A 97 -2.58 1.57 -9.23
C SER A 97 -2.05 0.36 -8.44
N ILE A 98 -2.38 -0.87 -8.85
CA ILE A 98 -1.87 -2.09 -8.23
C ILE A 98 -0.37 -2.23 -8.48
N LYS A 99 0.11 -2.00 -9.70
CA LYS A 99 1.55 -2.03 -10.03
C LYS A 99 2.34 -1.00 -9.23
N ASP A 100 1.83 0.23 -9.14
CA ASP A 100 2.43 1.28 -8.34
C ASP A 100 2.48 0.88 -6.86
N TYR A 101 1.40 0.30 -6.33
CA TYR A 101 1.34 -0.21 -4.95
C TYR A 101 2.38 -1.33 -4.70
N ILE A 102 2.48 -2.30 -5.61
CA ILE A 102 3.47 -3.39 -5.55
C ILE A 102 4.89 -2.83 -5.59
N TYR A 103 5.17 -1.90 -6.49
CA TYR A 103 6.49 -1.26 -6.60
C TYR A 103 6.87 -0.53 -5.31
N VAL A 104 5.96 0.26 -4.75
CA VAL A 104 6.15 0.97 -3.48
C VAL A 104 6.40 -0.01 -2.35
N MET A 105 5.63 -1.10 -2.26
CA MET A 105 5.85 -2.15 -1.28
C MET A 105 7.26 -2.75 -1.38
N LYS A 106 7.69 -3.16 -2.59
CA LYS A 106 9.04 -3.73 -2.81
C LYS A 106 10.14 -2.75 -2.35
N LYS A 107 10.00 -1.48 -2.70
CA LYS A 107 10.93 -0.41 -2.30
C LYS A 107 10.94 -0.18 -0.79
N ASP A 108 9.78 -0.11 -0.15
CA ASP A 108 9.64 0.15 1.28
C ASP A 108 10.12 -1.03 2.13
N ILE A 109 9.99 -2.28 1.65
CA ILE A 109 10.59 -3.47 2.29
C ILE A 109 12.11 -3.34 2.30
N LEU A 110 12.71 -3.02 1.16
CA LEU A 110 14.16 -2.85 1.05
C LEU A 110 14.65 -1.73 1.96
N ARG A 111 13.97 -0.57 1.92
CA ARG A 111 14.27 0.56 2.80
C ARG A 111 14.16 0.18 4.27
N SER A 112 13.10 -0.52 4.66
CA SER A 112 12.91 -0.99 6.04
C SER A 112 14.01 -1.95 6.46
N LYS A 113 14.41 -2.90 5.60
CA LYS A 113 15.55 -3.79 5.88
C LYS A 113 16.83 -2.99 6.08
N ILE A 114 17.16 -2.05 5.21
CA ILE A 114 18.36 -1.22 5.39
C ILE A 114 18.27 -0.43 6.70
N MET A 115 17.12 0.17 6.99
CA MET A 115 16.89 0.98 8.19
C MET A 115 17.04 0.18 9.50
N PHE A 116 16.50 -1.03 9.58
CA PHE A 116 16.57 -1.86 10.80
C PHE A 116 17.89 -2.64 10.93
N TYR A 117 18.51 -3.04 9.83
CA TYR A 117 19.72 -3.86 9.93
C TYR A 117 21.00 -3.02 9.97
N SER A 118 21.04 -1.85 9.32
CA SER A 118 22.24 -1.01 9.28
C SER A 118 22.80 -0.61 10.66
N PRO A 119 21.99 -0.28 11.70
CA PRO A 119 22.54 0.05 13.01
C PRO A 119 23.25 -1.13 13.67
N ILE A 120 22.79 -2.36 13.40
CA ILE A 120 23.37 -3.60 13.92
C ILE A 120 24.74 -3.85 13.30
N TYR A 121 24.82 -3.76 11.97
CA TYR A 121 26.08 -3.90 11.25
C TYR A 121 27.09 -2.80 11.63
N LEU A 122 26.65 -1.55 11.73
CA LEU A 122 27.52 -0.43 12.12
C LEU A 122 28.06 -0.60 13.55
N ALA A 123 27.20 -0.98 14.50
CA ALA A 123 27.63 -1.24 15.88
C ALA A 123 28.69 -2.35 15.93
N PHE A 124 28.49 -3.44 15.19
CA PHE A 124 29.45 -4.53 15.13
C PHE A 124 30.80 -4.11 14.52
N ILE A 125 30.78 -3.34 13.42
CA ILE A 125 32.01 -2.79 12.81
C ILE A 125 32.76 -1.90 13.81
N ILE A 126 32.04 -1.05 14.55
CA ILE A 126 32.62 -0.21 15.60
C ILE A 126 33.28 -1.08 16.68
N TYR A 127 32.64 -2.17 17.10
CA TYR A 127 33.21 -3.08 18.10
C TYR A 127 34.49 -3.75 17.61
N LEU A 128 34.53 -4.18 16.34
CA LEU A 128 35.74 -4.71 15.71
C LEU A 128 36.87 -3.67 15.68
N ILE A 129 36.56 -2.42 15.32
CA ILE A 129 37.54 -1.33 15.32
C ILE A 129 38.06 -1.08 16.75
N ASN A 130 37.17 -1.03 17.74
CA ASN A 130 37.55 -0.83 19.14
C ASN A 130 38.42 -1.99 19.68
N LEU A 131 38.18 -3.23 19.25
CA LEU A 131 39.02 -4.37 19.60
C LEU A 131 40.47 -4.18 19.14
N ILE A 132 40.66 -3.63 17.94
CA ILE A 132 41.98 -3.39 17.33
C ILE A 132 42.67 -2.18 17.97
N ILE A 133 41.95 -1.09 18.23
CA ILE A 133 42.55 0.20 18.62
C ILE A 133 42.70 0.38 20.14
N ALA A 134 41.80 -0.18 20.96
CA ALA A 134 41.69 0.14 22.38
C ALA A 134 42.27 -0.92 23.33
N SER A 135 43.04 -1.89 22.82
CA SER A 135 43.59 -3.02 23.57
C SER A 135 44.95 -2.72 24.22
N ASN A 136 45.01 -1.66 25.03
CA ASN A 136 46.26 -1.23 25.70
C ASN A 136 46.61 -2.08 26.93
N THR A 137 45.67 -2.84 27.47
CA THR A 137 45.87 -3.77 28.60
C THR A 137 45.16 -5.09 28.34
N GLN A 138 45.66 -6.18 28.94
CA GLN A 138 45.06 -7.52 28.81
C GLN A 138 43.59 -7.53 29.27
N SER A 139 43.26 -6.83 30.36
CA SER A 139 41.88 -6.72 30.86
C SER A 139 40.95 -5.99 29.90
N GLN A 140 41.41 -4.91 29.25
CA GLN A 140 40.63 -4.20 28.22
C GLN A 140 40.44 -5.06 26.97
N LEU A 141 41.46 -5.83 26.57
CA LEU A 141 41.36 -6.75 25.44
C LEU A 141 40.31 -7.85 25.68
N ILE A 142 40.27 -8.43 26.89
CA ILE A 142 39.24 -9.42 27.26
C ILE A 142 37.84 -8.81 27.14
N ILE A 143 37.63 -7.61 27.67
CA ILE A 143 36.30 -6.98 27.64
C ILE A 143 35.89 -6.57 26.24
N ASN A 144 36.78 -5.97 25.45
CA ASN A 144 36.49 -5.64 24.06
C ASN A 144 36.19 -6.89 23.24
N THR A 145 36.81 -8.03 23.56
CA THR A 145 36.50 -9.33 22.95
C THR A 145 35.09 -9.79 23.32
N ILE A 146 34.71 -9.69 24.60
CA ILE A 146 33.35 -10.01 25.06
C ILE A 146 32.30 -9.13 24.37
N ILE A 147 32.53 -7.81 24.31
CA ILE A 147 31.64 -6.85 23.62
C ILE A 147 31.48 -7.22 22.16
N THR A 148 32.59 -7.56 21.47
CA THR A 148 32.58 -7.95 20.07
C THR A 148 31.83 -9.27 19.86
N LEU A 149 32.01 -10.26 20.75
CA LEU A 149 31.27 -11.52 20.72
C LEU A 149 29.76 -11.29 20.89
N ILE A 150 29.35 -10.45 21.83
CA ILE A 150 27.92 -10.08 22.01
C ILE A 150 27.40 -9.40 20.73
N GLY A 151 28.18 -8.51 20.11
CA GLY A 151 27.83 -7.90 18.83
C GLY A 151 27.70 -8.93 17.68
N GLY A 152 28.58 -9.93 17.65
CA GLY A 152 28.51 -11.04 16.70
C GLY A 152 27.25 -11.90 16.89
N VAL A 153 26.90 -12.19 18.16
CA VAL A 153 25.63 -12.84 18.50
C VAL A 153 24.45 -11.98 18.05
N ALA A 154 24.51 -10.65 18.21
CA ALA A 154 23.47 -9.75 17.73
C ALA A 154 23.27 -9.81 16.20
N LEU A 155 24.35 -9.96 15.43
CA LEU A 155 24.25 -10.16 13.97
C LEU A 155 23.52 -11.46 13.63
N VAL A 156 23.86 -12.57 14.27
CA VAL A 156 23.18 -13.86 14.05
C VAL A 156 21.71 -13.75 14.45
N LEU A 157 21.44 -13.15 15.62
CA LEU A 157 20.08 -12.91 16.10
C LEU A 157 19.27 -12.01 15.17
N SER A 158 19.90 -11.07 14.45
CA SER A 158 19.20 -10.17 13.53
C SER A 158 18.49 -10.92 12.40
N MET A 159 19.01 -12.09 12.01
CA MET A 159 18.41 -12.96 11.00
C MET A 159 17.20 -13.75 11.52
N ILE A 160 17.07 -13.92 12.85
CA ILE A 160 16.03 -14.72 13.49
C ILE A 160 14.97 -13.81 14.13
N ARG A 161 15.41 -12.91 15.02
CA ARG A 161 14.59 -11.97 15.78
C ARG A 161 15.34 -10.65 16.02
N LEU A 162 14.98 -9.64 15.22
CA LEU A 162 15.51 -8.27 15.33
C LEU A 162 15.39 -7.67 16.75
N ASP A 163 14.33 -7.98 17.48
CA ASP A 163 14.12 -7.52 18.85
C ASP A 163 15.24 -8.00 19.79
N TYR A 164 15.64 -9.27 19.69
CA TYR A 164 16.74 -9.82 20.50
C TYR A 164 18.10 -9.28 20.05
N ALA A 165 18.28 -9.02 18.75
CA ALA A 165 19.49 -8.39 18.24
C ALA A 165 19.70 -6.99 18.84
N TYR A 166 18.65 -6.16 18.91
CA TYR A 166 18.76 -4.84 19.54
C TYR A 166 18.97 -4.91 21.06
N ILE A 167 18.38 -5.88 21.75
CA ILE A 167 18.65 -6.10 23.17
C ILE A 167 20.13 -6.48 23.39
N ALA A 168 20.68 -7.35 22.54
CA ALA A 168 22.09 -7.74 22.60
C ALA A 168 23.03 -6.54 22.35
N ILE A 169 22.71 -5.67 21.38
CA ILE A 169 23.48 -4.43 21.12
C ILE A 169 23.41 -3.46 22.30
N LEU A 170 22.24 -3.31 22.91
CA LEU A 170 22.09 -2.48 24.10
C LEU A 170 22.94 -3.02 25.24
N ALA A 171 22.91 -4.34 25.48
CA ALA A 171 23.74 -4.98 26.48
C ALA A 171 25.23 -4.75 26.20
N SER A 172 25.70 -4.97 24.96
CA SER A 172 27.11 -4.77 24.61
C SER A 172 27.56 -3.31 24.76
N ALA A 173 26.72 -2.35 24.38
CA ALA A 173 27.04 -0.93 24.51
C ALA A 173 27.06 -0.47 25.97
N ILE A 174 26.14 -0.96 26.80
CA ILE A 174 26.12 -0.69 28.24
C ILE A 174 27.36 -1.30 28.90
N THR A 175 27.70 -2.55 28.60
CA THR A 175 28.94 -3.19 29.08
C THR A 175 30.17 -2.39 28.64
N GLY A 176 30.19 -1.87 27.41
CA GLY A 176 31.23 -0.97 26.91
C GLY A 176 31.38 0.30 27.75
N LEU A 177 30.28 1.00 28.04
CA LEU A 177 30.31 2.19 28.90
C LEU A 177 30.78 1.89 30.33
N PHE A 178 30.29 0.80 30.92
CA PHE A 178 30.73 0.39 32.26
C PHE A 178 32.23 0.06 32.27
N SER A 179 32.74 -0.60 31.24
CA SER A 179 34.16 -0.93 31.12
C SER A 179 35.03 0.32 31.04
N LEU A 180 34.58 1.35 30.32
CA LEU A 180 35.27 2.64 30.29
C LEU A 180 35.33 3.25 31.69
N SER A 181 34.24 3.21 32.45
CA SER A 181 34.22 3.75 33.82
C SER A 181 35.11 2.97 34.80
N TYR A 182 35.30 1.67 34.61
CA TYR A 182 36.05 0.82 35.55
C TYR A 182 37.55 0.80 35.29
N PHE A 183 37.98 0.84 34.02
CA PHE A 183 39.39 0.69 33.64
C PHE A 183 40.12 2.01 33.37
N ILE A 184 39.42 3.15 33.36
CA ILE A 184 40.03 4.45 33.07
C ILE A 184 40.32 5.20 34.37
N ASN A 185 41.60 5.29 34.71
CA ASN A 185 42.08 6.09 35.84
C ASN A 185 42.23 7.59 35.49
N LYS A 186 42.25 7.97 34.21
CA LYS A 186 42.36 9.36 33.75
C LYS A 186 41.53 9.59 32.49
N LEU A 187 40.62 10.58 32.53
CA LEU A 187 39.86 10.97 31.35
C LEU A 187 40.80 11.51 30.26
N THR A 188 40.82 10.85 29.11
CA THR A 188 41.49 11.33 27.89
C THR A 188 40.43 11.65 26.84
N SER A 189 40.79 12.48 25.85
CA SER A 189 39.90 12.80 24.73
C SER A 189 39.44 11.54 23.98
N GLN A 190 40.33 10.55 23.82
CA GLN A 190 40.01 9.27 23.19
C GLN A 190 38.92 8.51 23.94
N ASN A 191 38.99 8.47 25.27
CA ASN A 191 38.01 7.80 26.10
C ASN A 191 36.63 8.47 26.02
N LEU A 192 36.59 9.81 25.92
CA LEU A 192 35.36 10.56 25.69
C LEU A 192 34.72 10.25 24.33
N TYR A 193 35.53 10.13 23.27
CA TYR A 193 35.03 9.74 21.94
C TYR A 193 34.42 8.33 21.95
N ILE A 194 35.08 7.36 22.58
CA ILE A 194 34.57 5.98 22.68
C ILE A 194 33.27 5.97 23.50
N ALA A 195 33.21 6.71 24.62
CA ALA A 195 31.98 6.84 25.41
C ALA A 195 30.83 7.43 24.58
N MET A 196 31.09 8.49 23.80
CA MET A 196 30.09 9.11 22.92
C MET A 196 29.59 8.13 21.85
N ILE A 197 30.48 7.32 21.27
CA ILE A 197 30.11 6.28 20.31
C ILE A 197 29.17 5.25 20.95
N TYR A 198 29.48 4.75 22.15
CA TYR A 198 28.58 3.82 22.85
C TYR A 198 27.23 4.46 23.19
N ILE A 199 27.19 5.73 23.59
CA ILE A 199 25.94 6.47 23.82
C ILE A 199 25.11 6.54 22.53
N LEU A 200 25.73 6.86 21.39
CA LEU A 200 25.05 6.89 20.09
C LEU A 200 24.49 5.52 19.70
N ILE A 201 25.23 4.44 19.97
CA ILE A 201 24.75 3.07 19.77
C ILE A 201 23.52 2.79 20.64
N ILE A 202 23.54 3.20 21.92
CA ILE A 202 22.40 3.03 22.83
C ILE A 202 21.18 3.81 22.35
N ILE A 203 21.34 5.09 21.99
CA ILE A 203 20.25 5.92 21.49
C ILE A 203 19.65 5.28 20.25
N SER A 204 20.49 4.93 19.27
CA SER A 204 20.08 4.29 18.02
C SER A 204 19.32 2.98 18.29
N ALA A 205 19.92 2.04 19.03
CA ALA A 205 19.32 0.75 19.33
C ALA A 205 17.99 0.90 20.09
N THR A 206 17.90 1.84 21.03
CA THR A 206 16.66 2.13 21.76
C THR A 206 15.58 2.68 20.83
N THR A 207 15.90 3.65 19.97
CA THR A 207 14.96 4.22 18.99
C THR A 207 14.41 3.14 18.06
N TYR A 208 15.26 2.31 17.48
CA TYR A 208 14.81 1.26 16.56
C TYR A 208 14.05 0.12 17.27
N PHE A 209 14.44 -0.24 18.49
CA PHE A 209 13.71 -1.19 19.32
C PHE A 209 12.29 -0.68 19.65
N GLN A 210 12.17 0.58 20.05
CA GLN A 210 10.86 1.21 20.29
C GLN A 210 10.00 1.25 19.02
N LEU A 211 10.62 1.53 17.86
CA LEU A 211 9.90 1.56 16.59
C LEU A 211 9.38 0.17 16.19
N LEU A 212 10.17 -0.89 16.40
CA LEU A 212 9.71 -2.28 16.25
C LEU A 212 8.57 -2.62 17.21
N LYS A 213 8.67 -2.21 18.48
CA LYS A 213 7.62 -2.46 19.47
C LYS A 213 6.33 -1.72 19.11
N THR A 214 6.44 -0.49 18.64
CA THR A 214 5.29 0.36 18.27
C THR A 214 4.58 -0.18 17.03
N THR A 215 5.31 -0.54 15.98
CA THR A 215 4.75 -1.12 14.75
C THR A 215 4.07 -2.47 14.98
N ARG A 216 4.57 -3.26 15.94
CA ARG A 216 3.95 -4.53 16.37
C ARG A 216 2.84 -4.36 17.41
N SER A 217 2.64 -3.16 17.95
CA SER A 217 1.66 -2.94 19.02
C SER A 217 0.23 -3.10 18.51
N LYS A 218 -0.64 -3.65 19.36
CA LYS A 218 -2.07 -3.79 19.05
C LYS A 218 -2.70 -2.44 18.73
N THR A 219 -2.36 -1.39 19.49
CA THR A 219 -2.86 -0.03 19.27
C THR A 219 -2.52 0.52 17.88
N TYR A 220 -1.30 0.29 17.38
CA TYR A 220 -0.94 0.69 16.01
C TYR A 220 -1.75 -0.07 14.98
N GLN A 221 -1.87 -1.40 15.14
CA GLN A 221 -2.65 -2.26 14.24
C GLN A 221 -4.14 -1.91 14.23
N ASP A 222 -4.69 -1.51 15.37
CA ASP A 222 -6.09 -1.11 15.49
C ASP A 222 -6.32 0.27 14.85
N LYS A 223 -5.42 1.24 15.04
CA LYS A 223 -5.49 2.54 14.33
C LYS A 223 -5.48 2.37 12.82
N ILE A 224 -4.58 1.52 12.30
CA ILE A 224 -4.52 1.19 10.88
C ILE A 224 -5.84 0.55 10.42
N GLN A 225 -6.40 -0.38 11.21
CA GLN A 225 -7.68 -1.01 10.88
C GLN A 225 -8.83 0.00 10.81
N THR A 226 -8.90 0.94 11.76
CA THR A 226 -9.90 2.02 11.73
C THR A 226 -9.77 2.86 10.46
N ILE A 227 -8.55 3.25 10.08
CA ILE A 227 -8.31 4.02 8.85
C ILE A 227 -8.79 3.23 7.62
N ILE A 228 -8.45 1.95 7.52
CA ILE A 228 -8.84 1.10 6.39
C ILE A 228 -10.37 0.95 6.33
N SER A 229 -11.02 0.68 7.46
CA SER A 229 -12.48 0.53 7.53
C SER A 229 -13.19 1.81 7.08
N ASN A 230 -12.70 2.97 7.55
CA ASN A 230 -13.25 4.26 7.16
C ASN A 230 -13.08 4.52 5.65
N ILE A 231 -11.92 4.18 5.07
CA ILE A 231 -11.69 4.32 3.62
C ILE A 231 -12.67 3.46 2.84
N MET A 232 -12.87 2.20 3.25
CA MET A 232 -13.82 1.30 2.60
C MET A 232 -15.24 1.84 2.65
N ASP A 233 -15.71 2.22 3.84
CA ASP A 233 -17.07 2.73 4.03
C ASP A 233 -17.30 4.03 3.25
N LEU A 234 -16.34 4.97 3.28
CA LEU A 234 -16.41 6.22 2.52
C LEU A 234 -16.45 5.96 1.03
N THR A 235 -15.58 5.08 0.52
CA THR A 235 -15.50 4.78 -0.91
C THR A 235 -16.77 4.10 -1.39
N LYS A 236 -17.32 3.17 -0.60
CA LYS A 236 -18.61 2.53 -0.88
C LYS A 236 -19.74 3.56 -0.95
N LYS A 237 -19.90 4.41 0.08
CA LYS A 237 -20.93 5.48 0.11
C LYS A 237 -20.79 6.47 -1.04
N LEU A 238 -19.57 6.91 -1.36
CA LEU A 238 -19.30 7.80 -2.48
C LEU A 238 -19.70 7.18 -3.81
N SER A 239 -19.40 5.89 -3.97
CA SER A 239 -19.73 5.16 -5.18
C SER A 239 -21.26 5.01 -5.31
N GLU A 240 -21.99 4.74 -4.23
CA GLU A 240 -23.46 4.65 -4.17
C GLU A 240 -24.12 5.99 -4.53
N ASN A 241 -23.77 7.07 -3.84
CA ASN A 241 -24.34 8.40 -4.07
C ASN A 241 -24.08 8.93 -5.49
N ARG A 242 -22.91 8.63 -6.07
CA ARG A 242 -22.60 9.04 -7.45
C ARG A 242 -23.46 8.29 -8.47
N SER A 243 -23.75 7.01 -8.21
CA SER A 243 -24.62 6.20 -9.07
C SER A 243 -26.05 6.75 -9.09
N GLU A 244 -26.62 7.02 -7.93
CA GLU A 244 -27.98 7.59 -7.84
C GLU A 244 -28.07 8.92 -8.59
N LYS A 245 -27.12 9.82 -8.34
CA LYS A 245 -27.12 11.17 -8.95
C LYS A 245 -26.88 11.17 -10.46
N ILE A 246 -26.05 10.26 -10.98
CA ILE A 246 -25.87 10.10 -12.43
C ILE A 246 -27.14 9.49 -13.03
N THR A 247 -27.69 8.43 -12.44
CA THR A 247 -28.90 7.77 -12.98
C THR A 247 -30.09 8.72 -13.03
N GLU A 248 -30.29 9.51 -11.98
CA GLU A 248 -31.37 10.51 -11.90
C GLU A 248 -31.21 11.60 -12.96
N LYS A 249 -30.00 12.18 -13.08
CA LYS A 249 -29.73 13.26 -14.05
C LYS A 249 -29.76 12.77 -15.50
N THR A 250 -29.26 11.57 -15.77
CA THR A 250 -29.28 10.98 -17.12
C THR A 250 -30.68 10.54 -17.51
N SER A 251 -31.50 10.05 -16.57
CA SER A 251 -32.93 9.76 -16.78
C SER A 251 -33.72 11.04 -17.06
N GLU A 252 -33.48 12.11 -16.30
CA GLU A 252 -34.13 13.40 -16.51
C GLU A 252 -33.77 14.00 -17.88
N LEU A 253 -32.49 13.94 -18.28
CA LEU A 253 -32.02 14.36 -19.59
C LEU A 253 -32.61 13.50 -20.71
N MET A 254 -32.70 12.18 -20.52
CA MET A 254 -33.31 11.26 -21.48
C MET A 254 -34.80 11.56 -21.67
N ASN A 255 -35.54 11.83 -20.59
CA ASN A 255 -36.95 12.21 -20.64
C ASN A 255 -37.15 13.55 -21.35
N LYS A 256 -36.28 14.53 -21.08
CA LYS A 256 -36.28 15.83 -21.80
C LYS A 256 -35.98 15.66 -23.28
N LEU A 257 -34.98 14.85 -23.62
CA LEU A 257 -34.61 14.54 -25.00
C LEU A 257 -35.75 13.82 -25.74
N LEU A 258 -36.40 12.85 -25.09
CA LEU A 258 -37.56 12.14 -25.63
C LEU A 258 -38.78 13.05 -25.81
N GLY A 259 -38.99 14.00 -24.89
CA GLY A 259 -39.97 15.07 -25.03
C GLY A 259 -39.73 15.91 -26.30
N LYS A 260 -38.50 16.42 -26.49
CA LYS A 260 -38.13 17.18 -27.69
C LYS A 260 -38.25 16.36 -28.98
N TYR A 261 -37.83 15.09 -28.97
CA TYR A 261 -37.96 14.23 -30.15
C TYR A 261 -39.42 13.95 -30.51
N ARG A 262 -40.30 13.75 -29.52
CA ARG A 262 -41.75 13.62 -29.75
C ARG A 262 -42.39 14.93 -30.24
N GLU A 263 -41.91 16.07 -29.77
CA GLU A 263 -42.38 17.38 -30.22
C GLU A 263 -42.04 17.64 -31.69
N ILE A 264 -40.81 17.31 -32.11
CA ILE A 264 -40.31 17.58 -33.47
C ILE A 264 -40.79 16.52 -34.47
N TYR A 265 -40.82 15.25 -34.07
CA TYR A 265 -41.03 14.11 -34.97
C TYR A 265 -42.32 13.31 -34.67
N GLY A 266 -43.16 13.77 -33.74
CA GLY A 266 -44.44 13.13 -33.42
C GLY A 266 -44.29 11.72 -32.84
N VAL A 267 -45.21 10.82 -33.21
CA VAL A 267 -45.30 9.45 -32.68
C VAL A 267 -44.04 8.61 -32.98
N GLU A 268 -43.33 8.92 -34.08
CA GLU A 268 -42.11 8.22 -34.49
C GLU A 268 -40.85 8.73 -33.78
N GLY A 269 -40.94 9.85 -33.05
CA GLY A 269 -39.79 10.48 -32.39
C GLY A 269 -39.10 9.58 -31.35
N GLU A 270 -39.85 8.72 -30.67
CA GLU A 270 -39.27 7.76 -29.74
C GLU A 270 -38.43 6.69 -30.46
N THR A 271 -38.93 6.17 -31.58
CA THR A 271 -38.25 5.17 -32.39
C THR A 271 -36.99 5.75 -33.02
N LEU A 272 -37.07 6.99 -33.52
CA LEU A 272 -35.94 7.72 -34.09
C LEU A 272 -34.87 8.04 -33.04
N LEU A 273 -35.29 8.43 -31.83
CA LEU A 273 -34.37 8.66 -30.72
C LEU A 273 -33.63 7.36 -30.36
N LYS A 274 -34.34 6.25 -30.18
CA LYS A 274 -33.73 4.94 -29.89
C LYS A 274 -32.74 4.53 -30.97
N TYR A 275 -33.09 4.72 -32.25
CA TYR A 275 -32.19 4.44 -33.37
C TYR A 275 -30.90 5.26 -33.31
N LYS A 276 -31.01 6.59 -33.18
CA LYS A 276 -29.83 7.48 -33.12
C LYS A 276 -28.95 7.23 -31.91
N LEU A 277 -29.57 6.94 -30.76
CA LEU A 277 -28.85 6.61 -29.54
C LEU A 277 -28.04 5.32 -29.72
N ASN A 278 -28.65 4.29 -30.31
CA ASN A 278 -27.98 3.03 -30.62
C ASN A 278 -26.84 3.21 -31.63
N VAL A 279 -27.00 4.06 -32.66
CA VAL A 279 -25.92 4.35 -33.62
C VAL A 279 -24.71 5.00 -32.93
N LEU A 280 -24.94 5.98 -32.05
CA LEU A 280 -23.86 6.63 -31.31
C LEU A 280 -23.18 5.67 -30.33
N ILE A 281 -23.95 4.82 -29.65
CA ILE A 281 -23.40 3.78 -28.78
C ILE A 281 -22.56 2.78 -29.59
N MET A 282 -23.01 2.37 -30.77
CA MET A 282 -22.23 1.51 -31.68
C MET A 282 -20.94 2.18 -32.18
N HIS A 283 -20.87 3.51 -32.18
CA HIS A 283 -19.68 4.28 -32.54
C HIS A 283 -18.76 4.58 -31.33
N GLY A 284 -19.01 3.95 -30.18
CA GLY A 284 -18.16 4.02 -28.99
C GLY A 284 -18.56 5.09 -27.98
N TYR A 285 -19.60 5.89 -28.22
CA TYR A 285 -20.03 6.90 -27.24
C TYR A 285 -20.70 6.26 -26.02
N SER A 286 -20.35 6.71 -24.81
CA SER A 286 -21.09 6.33 -23.61
C SER A 286 -22.55 6.83 -23.71
N LYS A 287 -23.49 6.15 -23.05
CA LYS A 287 -24.91 6.52 -23.09
C LYS A 287 -25.13 7.98 -22.65
N GLU A 288 -24.39 8.43 -21.65
CA GLU A 288 -24.47 9.81 -21.16
C GLU A 288 -23.91 10.84 -22.17
N GLU A 289 -22.82 10.50 -22.87
CA GLU A 289 -22.26 11.34 -23.93
C GLU A 289 -23.15 11.36 -25.18
N ALA A 290 -23.71 10.22 -25.57
CA ALA A 290 -24.66 10.11 -26.67
C ALA A 290 -25.90 10.96 -26.41
N ILE A 291 -26.48 10.89 -25.21
CA ILE A 291 -27.62 11.73 -24.80
C ILE A 291 -27.25 13.21 -24.84
N LYS A 292 -26.10 13.63 -24.28
CA LYS A 292 -25.66 15.04 -24.29
C LYS A 292 -25.41 15.55 -25.71
N ARG A 293 -24.87 14.71 -26.58
CA ARG A 293 -24.56 15.07 -27.97
C ARG A 293 -25.84 15.25 -28.79
N LEU A 294 -26.79 14.32 -28.67
CA LEU A 294 -28.10 14.44 -29.29
C LEU A 294 -28.87 15.65 -28.76
N TYR A 295 -28.70 15.99 -27.48
CA TYR A 295 -29.31 17.18 -26.89
C TYR A 295 -28.72 18.46 -27.48
N LYS A 296 -27.40 18.55 -27.63
CA LYS A 296 -26.73 19.69 -28.29
C LYS A 296 -27.11 19.85 -29.75
N GLU A 297 -27.18 18.75 -30.52
CA GLU A 297 -27.63 18.78 -31.92
C GLU A 297 -29.05 19.33 -32.10
N LEU A 298 -29.88 19.25 -31.06
CA LEU A 298 -31.24 19.79 -31.03
C LEU A 298 -31.33 21.22 -30.50
N GLU A 299 -30.29 21.74 -29.85
CA GLU A 299 -30.21 23.14 -29.42
C GLU A 299 -29.52 24.04 -30.45
N GLU A 300 -28.73 23.45 -31.35
CA GLU A 300 -28.06 24.14 -32.47
C GLU A 300 -28.94 24.21 -33.73
N LYS A 301 -30.18 23.72 -33.67
CA LYS A 301 -31.20 23.81 -34.73
C LYS A 301 -32.38 24.66 -34.29
#